data_AF-A0A7W7W4J7-F1
#
_entry.id   AF-A0A7W7W4J7-F1
#
_cell.length_a   1.000
_cell.length_b   1.000
_cell.length_c   1.000
_cell.angle_alpha   90.00
_cell.angle_beta   90.00
_cell.angle_gamma   90.00
#
_symmetry.space_group_name_H-M   'P 1'
#
loop_
_entity.id
_entity.type
_entity.pdbx_description
1 polymer ?
#
loop_
_entity_poly.entity_id
_entity_poly.type
_entity_poly.pdbx_seq_one_letter_code
_entity_poly.pdbx_strand_id
1 'polypeptide(L)'
;MTDSQSGEFIRGYQPEGGAWAPTNTHRGRLGSWVAVAFLSVGFALGGLSLVMGPAWELMAVGAVLMGIGGILCFVTDIFTDVVLDDPHYDSEEPHTTPLHRIKRRLRKTGRMSR
;
A
#
# COMPACT_ATOMS: atom_id res chain seq x y z
N MET A 1 15.89 37.50 -12.38
CA MET A 1 15.79 36.18 -13.02
C MET A 1 15.77 35.14 -11.92
N THR A 2 14.59 34.73 -11.48
CA THR A 2 14.39 33.69 -10.47
C THR A 2 14.52 32.34 -11.14
N ASP A 3 15.65 31.69 -10.90
CA ASP A 3 15.95 30.34 -11.40
C ASP A 3 14.98 29.37 -10.69
N SER A 4 13.95 28.92 -11.40
CA SER A 4 13.01 27.93 -10.89
C SER A 4 13.78 26.63 -10.67
N GLN A 5 14.15 26.34 -9.42
CA GLN A 5 14.81 25.10 -9.06
C GLN A 5 13.88 23.93 -9.38
N SER A 6 14.09 23.34 -10.55
CA SER A 6 13.55 22.04 -10.90
C SER A 6 14.26 21.00 -10.03
N GLY A 7 13.72 20.73 -8.84
CA GLY A 7 14.13 19.59 -8.03
C GLY A 7 14.04 18.33 -8.89
N GLU A 8 15.06 17.49 -8.84
CA GLU A 8 15.06 16.22 -9.56
C GLU A 8 14.04 15.31 -8.85
N PHE A 9 12.84 15.20 -9.41
CA PHE A 9 11.81 14.34 -8.85
C PHE A 9 12.17 12.88 -9.15
N ILE A 10 12.29 12.06 -8.12
CA ILE A 10 12.51 10.62 -8.25
C ILE A 10 11.18 9.91 -8.00
N ARG A 11 10.83 8.99 -8.90
CA ARG A 11 9.72 8.06 -8.67
C ARG A 11 10.20 6.98 -7.69
N GLY A 12 9.88 7.16 -6.42
CA GLY A 12 10.16 6.20 -5.35
C GLY A 12 8.94 5.33 -5.02
N TYR A 13 9.19 4.18 -4.39
CA TYR A 13 8.15 3.29 -3.81
C TYR A 13 8.22 3.26 -2.27
N GLN A 14 9.10 4.06 -1.67
CA GLN A 14 9.33 4.11 -0.23
C GLN A 14 9.56 5.56 0.21
N PRO A 15 8.89 6.01 1.29
CA PRO A 15 9.28 7.24 1.97
C PRO A 15 10.56 6.94 2.76
N GLU A 16 11.71 7.35 2.23
CA GLU A 16 12.97 7.40 2.98
C GLU A 16 13.01 8.57 3.98
N GLY A 17 11.85 9.17 4.29
CA GLY A 17 11.81 10.24 5.26
C GLY A 17 12.21 9.68 6.63
N GLY A 18 13.30 10.21 7.18
CA GLY A 18 13.70 9.97 8.57
C GLY A 18 12.57 10.31 9.55
N ALA A 19 12.84 10.23 10.86
CA ALA A 19 11.92 10.27 12.02
C ALA A 19 10.64 11.17 12.00
N TRP A 20 10.47 12.05 11.02
CA TRP A 20 9.36 12.98 10.83
C TRP A 20 8.48 12.70 9.59
N ALA A 21 8.73 11.63 8.82
CA ALA A 21 7.80 11.20 7.78
C ALA A 21 6.42 10.88 8.39
N PRO A 22 5.31 11.36 7.79
CA PRO A 22 3.98 10.90 8.16
C PRO A 22 3.98 9.37 8.11
N THR A 23 3.82 8.71 9.26
CA THR A 23 3.90 7.25 9.32
C THR A 23 2.79 6.70 8.45
N ASN A 24 3.17 5.90 7.46
CA ASN A 24 2.21 5.15 6.67
C ASN A 24 1.30 4.39 7.65
N THR A 25 -0.02 4.58 7.57
CA THR A 25 -0.94 3.91 8.49
C THR A 25 -0.94 2.43 8.11
N HIS A 26 -0.13 1.64 8.81
CA HIS A 26 0.05 0.20 8.61
C HIS A 26 -1.23 -0.64 8.80
N ARG A 27 -2.37 0.00 9.03
CA ARG A 27 -3.64 -0.69 9.24
C ARG A 27 -4.28 -1.12 7.92
N GLY A 28 -3.89 -0.61 6.75
CA GLY A 28 -4.62 -0.90 5.51
C GLY A 28 -5.94 -0.13 5.43
N ARG A 29 -6.53 -0.10 4.23
CA ARG A 29 -7.72 0.67 3.86
C ARG A 29 -8.95 0.13 4.57
N LEU A 30 -9.83 1.04 5.03
CA LEU A 30 -11.09 0.68 5.69
C LEU A 30 -11.94 -0.31 4.88
N GLY A 31 -11.97 -0.17 3.55
CA GLY A 31 -12.72 -1.08 2.67
C GLY A 31 -12.25 -2.54 2.78
N SER A 32 -10.95 -2.77 2.88
CA SER A 32 -10.38 -4.11 3.06
C SER A 32 -10.75 -4.72 4.40
N TRP A 33 -10.81 -3.92 5.46
CA TRP A 33 -11.28 -4.38 6.77
C TRP A 33 -12.73 -4.85 6.75
N VAL A 34 -13.58 -4.22 5.93
CA VAL A 34 -14.95 -4.70 5.74
C VAL A 34 -14.94 -6.11 5.14
N ALA A 35 -14.12 -6.35 4.11
CA ALA A 35 -13.97 -7.70 3.52
C ALA A 35 -13.49 -8.73 4.57
N VAL A 36 -12.46 -8.39 5.36
CA VAL A 36 -11.93 -9.24 6.43
C VAL A 36 -12.99 -9.55 7.49
N ALA A 37 -13.82 -8.57 7.86
CA ALA A 37 -14.86 -8.77 8.86
C ALA A 37 -15.92 -9.78 8.38
N PHE A 38 -16.37 -9.67 7.13
CA PHE A 38 -17.32 -10.63 6.54
C PHE A 38 -16.76 -12.05 6.51
N LEU A 39 -15.51 -12.21 6.06
CA LEU A 39 -14.83 -13.51 6.04
C LEU A 39 -14.67 -14.08 7.46
N SER A 40 -14.27 -13.24 8.42
CA SER A 40 -14.04 -13.66 9.80
C SER A 40 -15.34 -14.14 10.47
N VAL A 41 -16.43 -13.39 10.30
CA VAL A 41 -17.75 -13.76 10.83
C VAL A 41 -18.30 -14.99 10.12
N GLY A 42 -18.18 -15.05 8.78
CA GLY A 42 -18.63 -16.20 7.99
C GLY A 42 -17.92 -17.49 8.39
N PHE A 43 -16.59 -17.43 8.56
CA PHE A 43 -15.79 -18.56 9.03
C PHE A 43 -16.16 -18.98 10.45
N ALA A 44 -16.33 -18.02 11.38
CA ALA A 44 -16.73 -18.31 12.75
C ALA A 44 -18.11 -19.00 12.83
N LEU A 45 -19.10 -18.51 12.06
CA LEU A 45 -20.43 -19.13 11.99
C LEU A 45 -20.40 -20.51 11.33
N GLY A 46 -19.61 -20.67 10.26
CA GLY A 46 -19.40 -21.98 9.63
C GLY A 46 -18.79 -22.99 10.60
N GLY A 47 -17.74 -22.62 11.33
CA GLY A 47 -17.15 -23.47 12.37
C GLY A 47 -18.11 -23.78 13.51
N LEU A 48 -18.85 -22.78 14.00
CA LEU A 48 -19.85 -22.95 15.06
C LEU A 48 -20.96 -23.92 14.64
N SER A 49 -21.38 -23.87 13.37
CA SER A 49 -22.41 -24.77 12.83
C SER A 49 -22.00 -26.24 12.82
N LEU A 50 -20.70 -26.54 12.79
CA LEU A 50 -20.18 -27.92 12.88
C LEU A 50 -20.18 -28.43 14.32
N VAL A 51 -19.96 -27.53 15.29
CA VAL A 51 -19.83 -27.88 16.71
C VAL A 51 -21.20 -28.09 17.38
N MET A 52 -22.24 -27.34 16.99
CA MET A 52 -23.57 -27.44 17.60
C MET A 52 -24.39 -28.67 17.13
N GLY A 53 -23.75 -29.64 16.48
CA GLY A 53 -24.42 -30.57 15.56
C GLY A 53 -24.70 -29.87 14.22
N PRO A 54 -24.80 -30.59 13.09
CA PRO A 54 -24.83 -29.99 11.76
C PRO A 54 -26.04 -29.06 11.57
N ALA A 55 -25.85 -27.80 11.93
CA ALA A 55 -26.82 -26.73 11.83
C ALA A 55 -26.72 -26.12 10.42
N TRP A 56 -27.31 -26.81 9.46
CA TRP A 56 -27.18 -26.48 8.03
C TRP A 56 -27.59 -25.05 7.68
N GLU A 57 -28.58 -24.48 8.38
CA GLU A 57 -28.98 -23.08 8.22
C GLU A 57 -27.85 -22.12 8.61
N LEU A 58 -27.17 -22.38 9.74
CA LEU A 58 -26.05 -21.57 10.20
C LEU A 58 -24.84 -21.71 9.28
N MET A 59 -24.62 -22.91 8.75
CA MET A 59 -23.62 -23.17 7.71
C MET A 59 -23.91 -22.36 6.44
N ALA A 60 -25.16 -22.33 6.00
CA ALA A 60 -25.57 -21.56 4.82
C ALA A 60 -25.34 -20.05 5.01
N VAL A 61 -25.68 -19.50 6.19
CA VAL A 61 -25.37 -18.10 6.52
C VAL A 61 -23.87 -17.84 6.49
N GLY A 62 -23.07 -18.71 7.11
CA GLY A 62 -21.61 -18.62 7.07
C GLY A 62 -21.05 -18.64 5.65
N ALA A 63 -21.55 -19.54 4.79
CA ALA A 63 -21.15 -19.65 3.40
C ALA A 63 -21.51 -18.41 2.57
N VAL A 64 -22.70 -17.83 2.77
CA VAL A 64 -23.12 -16.59 2.11
C VAL A 64 -22.20 -15.43 2.51
N LEU A 65 -21.90 -15.29 3.80
CA LEU A 65 -20.96 -14.26 4.27
C LEU A 65 -19.56 -14.43 3.69
N MET A 66 -19.08 -15.68 3.58
CA MET A 66 -17.82 -15.99 2.91
C MET A 66 -17.84 -15.59 1.43
N GLY A 67 -18.95 -15.85 0.72
CA GLY A 67 -19.13 -15.44 -0.67
C GLY A 67 -19.11 -13.92 -0.83
N ILE A 68 -19.84 -13.19 0.01
CA ILE A 68 -19.85 -11.71 0.02
C ILE A 68 -18.43 -11.18 0.33
N GLY A 69 -17.78 -11.72 1.36
CA GLY A 69 -16.40 -11.36 1.72
C GLY A 69 -15.41 -11.60 0.56
N GLY A 70 -15.55 -12.70 -0.16
CA GLY A 70 -14.74 -13.00 -1.35
C GLY A 70 -14.94 -11.98 -2.48
N ILE A 71 -16.18 -11.59 -2.76
CA ILE A 71 -16.48 -10.52 -3.73
C ILE A 71 -15.87 -9.19 -3.27
N LEU A 72 -16.01 -8.86 -1.98
CA LEU A 72 -15.43 -7.65 -1.43
C LEU A 72 -13.91 -7.66 -1.56
N CYS A 73 -13.21 -8.76 -1.26
CA CYS A 73 -11.76 -8.87 -1.47
C CYS A 73 -11.34 -8.53 -2.91
N PHE A 74 -12.12 -8.97 -3.90
CA PHE A 74 -11.86 -8.69 -5.30
C PHE A 74 -12.10 -7.21 -5.63
N VAL A 75 -13.24 -6.64 -5.21
CA VAL A 75 -13.58 -5.24 -5.49
C VAL A 75 -12.68 -4.26 -4.75
N THR A 76 -12.29 -4.59 -3.51
CA THR A 76 -11.40 -3.77 -2.72
C THR A 76 -9.94 -4.03 -3.03
N ASP A 77 -9.62 -4.91 -3.98
CA ASP A 77 -8.24 -5.26 -4.36
C ASP A 77 -7.35 -5.44 -3.11
N ILE A 78 -7.82 -6.26 -2.16
CA ILE A 78 -7.26 -6.31 -0.81
C ILE A 78 -5.75 -6.66 -0.80
N PHE A 79 -5.24 -7.29 -1.85
CA PHE A 79 -3.83 -7.64 -1.96
C PHE A 79 -2.93 -6.45 -2.32
N THR A 80 -3.48 -5.36 -2.87
CA THR A 80 -2.74 -4.10 -3.05
C THR A 80 -2.80 -3.20 -1.82
N ASP A 81 -3.62 -3.56 -0.84
CA ASP A 81 -3.73 -2.85 0.44
C ASP A 81 -2.54 -3.08 1.39
N VAL A 82 -1.51 -3.79 0.92
CA VAL A 82 -0.29 -4.09 1.68
C VAL A 82 0.83 -3.18 1.18
N VAL A 83 1.13 -2.12 1.94
CA VAL A 83 2.37 -1.30 1.96
C VAL A 83 3.14 -1.21 0.62
N LEU A 84 2.43 -0.97 -0.46
CA LEU A 84 3.00 -0.45 -1.70
C LEU A 84 2.43 0.95 -1.79
N ASP A 85 3.22 1.93 -1.37
CA ASP A 85 2.86 3.32 -1.63
C ASP A 85 2.67 3.48 -3.14
N ASP A 86 1.56 4.11 -3.53
CA ASP A 86 1.38 4.51 -4.92
C ASP A 86 2.59 5.36 -5.33
N PRO A 87 3.02 5.29 -6.61
CA PRO A 87 4.15 6.06 -7.07
C PRO A 87 3.82 7.55 -7.01
N HIS A 88 4.38 8.24 -6.02
CA HIS A 88 4.26 9.69 -5.87
C HIS A 88 5.57 10.38 -6.26
N TYR A 89 5.46 11.62 -6.75
CA TYR A 89 6.61 12.45 -7.13
C TYR A 89 6.99 13.32 -5.94
N ASP A 90 7.92 12.85 -5.13
CA ASP A 90 8.51 13.65 -4.06
C ASP A 90 9.83 14.29 -4.50
N SER A 91 10.14 15.45 -3.93
CA SER A 91 11.45 16.06 -4.09
C SER A 91 12.48 15.17 -3.41
N GLU A 92 13.49 14.71 -4.15
CA GLU A 92 14.61 13.95 -3.60
C GLU A 92 15.22 14.73 -2.42
N GLU A 93 15.29 14.12 -1.24
CA GLU A 93 15.89 14.76 -0.07
C GLU A 93 17.37 15.08 -0.38
N PRO A 94 17.87 16.29 -0.10
CA PRO A 94 19.23 16.68 -0.48
C PRO A 94 20.29 15.81 0.19
N HIS A 95 20.74 14.76 -0.49
CA HIS A 95 21.74 13.85 0.06
C HIS A 95 23.15 14.15 -0.48
N THR A 96 24.11 14.27 0.44
CA THR A 96 25.51 14.62 0.12
C THR A 96 26.39 13.40 -0.14
N THR A 97 25.82 12.33 -0.69
CA THR A 97 26.58 11.09 -0.91
C THR A 97 27.71 11.31 -1.94
N PRO A 98 28.82 10.57 -1.84
CA PRO A 98 29.90 10.62 -2.84
C PRO A 98 29.38 10.38 -4.26
N LEU A 99 28.45 9.44 -4.44
CA LEU A 99 27.86 9.09 -5.73
C LEU A 99 27.03 10.24 -6.33
N HIS A 100 26.20 10.91 -5.51
CA HIS A 100 25.43 12.08 -5.95
C HIS A 100 26.35 13.19 -6.48
N ARG A 101 27.46 13.45 -5.76
CA ARG A 101 28.47 14.44 -6.18
C ARG A 101 29.14 14.08 -7.51
N ILE A 102 29.41 12.80 -7.76
CA ILE A 102 30.00 12.32 -9.02
C ILE A 102 29.00 12.49 -10.17
N LYS A 103 27.75 12.01 -10.00
CA LYS A 103 26.70 12.12 -11.03
C LYS A 103 26.42 13.58 -11.42
N ARG A 104 26.37 14.49 -10.43
CA ARG A 104 26.14 15.92 -10.67
C ARG A 104 27.26 16.57 -11.49
N ARG A 105 28.52 16.19 -11.24
CA ARG A 105 29.66 16.69 -12.04
C ARG A 105 29.60 16.19 -13.48
N LEU A 106 29.34 14.89 -13.68
CA LEU A 106 29.26 14.29 -15.01
C LEU A 106 28.17 14.93 -15.87
N ARG A 107 26.97 15.18 -15.31
CA ARG A 107 25.90 15.88 -16.03
C ARG A 107 26.24 17.31 -16.41
N LYS A 108 26.89 18.06 -15.51
CA LYS A 108 27.35 19.43 -15.84
C LYS A 108 28.35 19.42 -16.98
N THR A 109 29.34 18.53 -16.94
CA THR A 109 30.36 18.44 -17.99
C THR A 109 29.76 18.04 -19.34
N GLY A 110 28.88 17.03 -19.38
CA GLY A 110 28.23 16.59 -20.63
C GLY A 110 27.24 17.59 -21.22
N ARG A 111 26.71 18.53 -20.42
CA ARG A 111 25.83 19.60 -20.88
C ARG A 111 26.60 20.82 -21.41
N MET A 112 27.84 21.03 -20.98
CA MET A 112 28.71 22.10 -21.49
C MET A 112 29.45 21.71 -22.78
N SER A 113 29.49 20.41 -23.11
CA SER A 113 30.11 19.90 -24.34
C SER A 113 29.13 19.76 -25.52
N ARG A 114 27.89 20.23 -25.36
CA ARG A 114 26.88 20.36 -26.44
C ARG A 114 26.59 21.84 -26.64
#